data_AF-A0A7Y5CYC4-F1
#
_entry.id   AF-A0A7Y5CYC4-F1
#
_cell.length_a   1.000
_cell.length_b   1.000
_cell.length_c   1.000
_cell.angle_alpha   90.00
_cell.angle_beta   90.00
_cell.angle_gamma   90.00
#
_symmetry.space_group_name_H-M   'P 1'
#
loop_
_entity.id
_entity.type
_entity.pdbx_description
1 polymer ?
#
loop_
_entity_poly.entity_id
_entity_poly.type
_entity_poly.pdbx_seq_one_letter_code
_entity_poly.pdbx_strand_id
1 'polypeptide(L)'
;MRTTALTVLAADVVADAGPWQRATGQTLRSLDATLARLPSTRQERTFARMELAFPLLVVLFAVFWILSGVTGIAQWPAAVAVVAPVLGDGLSKLAVIGGALLDIAIGIALLVRPVFRRACLAAIALSLIYLVSGTVLTPHLWADPLGPFVKVLAVIGLAIALAAHAEDR
;
A
#
# COMPACT_ATOMS: atom_id res chain seq x y z
N MET A 1 -16.56 1.90 16.08
CA MET A 1 -17.89 2.10 16.70
C MET A 1 -17.81 3.28 17.66
N ARG A 2 -18.87 4.08 17.78
CA ARG A 2 -18.94 5.19 18.76
C ARG A 2 -19.07 4.63 20.18
N THR A 3 -18.43 5.28 21.15
CA THR A 3 -18.41 4.87 22.56
C THR A 3 -19.83 4.60 23.08
N THR A 4 -20.79 5.47 22.75
CA THR A 4 -22.19 5.36 23.15
C THR A 4 -22.85 4.05 22.70
N ALA A 5 -22.54 3.56 21.48
CA ALA A 5 -23.11 2.31 20.99
C ALA A 5 -22.55 1.09 21.75
N LEU A 6 -21.27 1.13 22.15
CA LEU A 6 -20.66 0.09 22.97
C LEU A 6 -21.22 0.11 24.40
N THR A 7 -21.45 1.30 24.97
CA THR A 7 -22.07 1.44 26.31
C THR A 7 -23.50 0.88 26.33
N VAL A 8 -24.29 1.13 25.28
CA VAL A 8 -25.67 0.61 25.18
C VAL A 8 -25.68 -0.90 24.97
N LEU A 9 -24.78 -1.45 24.15
CA LEU A 9 -24.62 -2.90 24.00
C LEU A 9 -24.19 -3.59 25.30
N ALA A 10 -23.32 -2.93 26.09
CA ALA A 10 -22.88 -3.44 27.38
C ALA A 10 -23.99 -3.45 28.45
N ALA A 11 -25.04 -2.64 28.28
CA ALA A 11 -26.19 -2.60 29.17
C ALA A 11 -27.21 -3.73 28.93
N ASP A 12 -26.91 -4.65 28.02
CA ASP A 12 -27.78 -5.75 27.56
C ASP A 12 -29.13 -5.23 27.02
N VAL A 13 -29.29 -5.26 25.70
CA VAL A 13 -30.53 -4.77 25.06
C VAL A 13 -31.60 -5.87 25.12
N VAL A 14 -32.18 -6.03 26.32
CA VAL A 14 -33.23 -7.03 26.58
C VAL A 14 -34.59 -6.41 26.29
N ALA A 15 -35.28 -6.93 25.28
CA ALA A 15 -36.65 -6.55 24.95
C ALA A 15 -37.56 -7.79 24.96
N ASP A 16 -38.75 -7.67 25.54
CA ASP A 16 -39.78 -8.71 25.47
C ASP A 16 -40.30 -8.85 24.02
N ALA A 17 -40.11 -10.02 23.43
CA ALA A 17 -40.59 -10.35 22.08
C ALA A 17 -42.09 -10.65 22.02
N GLY A 18 -42.76 -10.85 23.17
CA GLY A 18 -44.16 -11.24 23.28
C GLY A 18 -45.14 -10.33 22.53
N PRO A 19 -45.06 -8.99 22.63
CA PRO A 19 -45.92 -8.09 21.87
C PRO A 19 -45.81 -8.26 20.35
N TRP A 20 -44.59 -8.44 19.83
CA TRP A 20 -44.34 -8.67 18.40
C TRP A 20 -44.93 -9.99 17.92
N GLN A 21 -44.70 -11.06 18.69
CA GLN A 21 -45.21 -12.39 18.36
C GLN A 21 -46.74 -12.42 18.38
N ARG A 22 -47.38 -11.75 19.34
CA ARG A 22 -48.85 -11.62 19.37
C ARG A 22 -49.42 -10.85 18.18
N ALA A 23 -48.73 -9.80 17.73
CA ALA A 23 -49.19 -8.96 16.63
C ALA A 23 -48.98 -9.60 15.24
N THR A 24 -47.89 -10.35 15.06
CA THR A 24 -47.48 -10.86 13.74
C THR A 24 -47.63 -12.37 13.57
N GLY A 25 -47.79 -13.11 14.68
CA GLY A 25 -47.73 -14.58 14.69
C GLY A 25 -46.33 -15.16 14.45
N GLN A 26 -45.30 -14.32 14.27
CA GLN A 26 -43.94 -14.76 13.96
C GLN A 26 -43.04 -14.73 15.20
N THR A 27 -42.20 -15.75 15.35
CA THR A 27 -41.15 -15.79 16.38
C THR A 27 -39.90 -15.06 15.89
N LEU A 28 -39.33 -14.21 16.74
CA LEU A 28 -38.01 -13.64 16.49
C LEU A 28 -36.96 -14.74 16.61
N ARG A 29 -35.98 -14.74 15.69
CA ARG A 29 -34.86 -15.68 15.75
C ARG A 29 -33.91 -15.26 16.86
N SER A 30 -33.28 -16.24 17.51
CA SER A 30 -32.14 -15.96 18.38
C SER A 30 -30.99 -15.35 17.57
N LEU A 31 -30.07 -14.66 18.26
CA LEU A 31 -28.86 -14.15 17.65
C LEU A 31 -28.07 -15.29 16.97
N ASP A 32 -27.91 -16.43 17.64
CA ASP A 32 -27.21 -17.60 17.10
C ASP A 32 -27.86 -18.13 15.81
N ALA A 33 -29.18 -18.25 15.78
CA ALA A 33 -29.91 -18.71 14.59
C ALA A 33 -29.85 -17.68 13.44
N THR A 34 -29.65 -16.40 13.77
CA THR A 34 -29.44 -15.33 12.79
C THR A 34 -28.02 -15.38 12.23
N LEU A 35 -27.00 -15.47 13.09
CA LEU A 35 -25.59 -15.56 12.70
C LEU A 35 -25.28 -16.83 11.91
N ALA A 36 -25.87 -17.98 12.28
CA ALA A 36 -25.72 -19.23 11.53
C ALA A 36 -26.23 -19.14 10.09
N ARG A 37 -27.13 -18.20 9.78
CA ARG A 37 -27.65 -17.92 8.43
C ARG A 37 -26.93 -16.79 7.71
N LEU A 38 -25.95 -16.15 8.36
CA LEU A 38 -25.08 -15.12 7.78
C LEU A 38 -23.64 -15.64 7.76
N PRO A 39 -23.34 -16.76 7.07
CA PRO A 39 -21.99 -17.29 7.00
C PRO A 39 -21.08 -16.28 6.30
N SER A 40 -19.85 -16.14 6.82
CA SER A 40 -18.92 -15.20 6.20
C SER A 40 -18.65 -15.57 4.74
N THR A 41 -18.76 -14.59 3.87
CA THR A 41 -18.50 -14.75 2.44
C THR A 41 -16.99 -14.73 2.16
N ARG A 42 -16.58 -15.13 0.94
CA ARG A 42 -15.18 -15.00 0.53
C ARG A 42 -14.73 -13.52 0.53
N GLN A 43 -15.62 -12.59 0.20
CA GLN A 43 -15.33 -11.16 0.17
C GLN A 43 -14.95 -10.65 1.57
N GLU A 44 -15.76 -10.94 2.59
CA GLU A 44 -15.50 -10.52 3.98
C GLU A 44 -14.18 -11.10 4.52
N ARG A 45 -13.91 -12.39 4.25
CA ARG A 45 -12.66 -13.02 4.66
C ARG A 45 -11.43 -12.40 3.99
N THR A 46 -11.51 -12.13 2.69
CA THR A 46 -10.41 -11.49 1.96
C THR A 46 -10.19 -10.06 2.41
N PHE A 47 -11.26 -9.28 2.61
CA PHE A 47 -11.19 -7.92 3.13
C PHE A 47 -10.52 -7.88 4.52
N ALA A 48 -10.97 -8.73 5.45
CA ALA A 48 -10.39 -8.80 6.79
C ALA A 48 -8.89 -9.16 6.78
N ARG A 49 -8.47 -10.08 5.90
CA ARG A 49 -7.05 -10.43 5.72
C ARG A 49 -6.25 -9.28 5.14
N MET A 50 -6.80 -8.55 4.17
CA MET A 50 -6.14 -7.39 3.58
C MET A 50 -6.01 -6.23 4.54
N GLU A 51 -7.02 -5.93 5.35
CA GLU A 51 -6.90 -4.89 6.39
C GLU A 51 -5.80 -5.22 7.41
N LEU A 52 -5.57 -6.51 7.71
CA LEU A 52 -4.48 -6.94 8.58
C LEU A 52 -3.10 -6.83 7.88
N ALA A 53 -3.00 -7.21 6.61
CA ALA A 53 -1.76 -7.18 5.85
C ALA A 53 -1.34 -5.77 5.40
N PHE A 54 -2.30 -4.89 5.16
CA PHE A 54 -2.11 -3.54 4.63
C PHE A 54 -1.07 -2.71 5.40
N PRO A 55 -1.13 -2.54 6.73
CA PRO A 55 -0.13 -1.74 7.45
C PRO A 55 1.29 -2.30 7.30
N LEU A 56 1.44 -3.63 7.28
CA LEU A 56 2.72 -4.27 7.05
C LEU A 56 3.24 -3.97 5.64
N LEU A 57 2.39 -4.08 4.62
CA LEU A 57 2.76 -3.76 3.24
C LEU A 57 3.18 -2.29 3.10
N VAL A 58 2.47 -1.36 3.74
CA VAL A 58 2.82 0.06 3.75
C VAL A 58 4.19 0.30 4.38
N VAL A 59 4.45 -0.29 5.55
CA VAL A 59 5.74 -0.13 6.23
C VAL A 59 6.88 -0.72 5.43
N LEU A 60 6.71 -1.95 4.90
CA LEU A 60 7.74 -2.58 4.07
C LEU A 60 8.02 -1.78 2.80
N PHE A 61 6.97 -1.23 2.18
CA PHE A 61 7.11 -0.40 0.99
C PHE A 61 7.81 0.92 1.31
N ALA A 62 7.45 1.58 2.40
CA ALA A 62 8.14 2.79 2.87
C ALA A 62 9.62 2.54 3.16
N VAL A 63 9.93 1.43 3.86
CA VAL A 63 11.31 1.02 4.15
C VAL A 63 12.08 0.76 2.86
N PHE A 64 11.49 0.07 1.88
CA PHE A 64 12.10 -0.16 0.58
C PHE A 64 12.51 1.15 -0.10
N TRP A 65 11.59 2.13 -0.16
CA TRP A 65 11.85 3.44 -0.76
C TRP A 65 12.93 4.23 -0.02
N ILE A 66 12.88 4.27 1.32
CA ILE A 66 13.88 4.98 2.12
C ILE A 66 15.26 4.34 1.97
N LEU A 67 15.35 3.00 2.04
CA LEU A 67 16.61 2.29 1.87
C LEU A 67 17.18 2.49 0.47
N SER A 68 16.33 2.47 -0.57
CA SER A 68 16.75 2.78 -1.94
C SER A 68 17.42 4.15 -2.01
N GLY A 69 16.75 5.20 -1.53
CA GLY A 69 17.33 6.55 -1.54
C GLY A 69 18.57 6.69 -0.65
N VAL A 70 18.61 6.08 0.53
CA VAL A 70 19.82 6.07 1.37
C VAL A 70 20.99 5.39 0.66
N THR A 71 20.75 4.27 -0.03
CA THR A 71 21.81 3.61 -0.81
C THR A 71 22.24 4.46 -2.01
N GLY A 72 21.31 5.15 -2.68
CA GLY A 72 21.61 6.09 -3.76
C GLY A 72 22.49 7.26 -3.31
N ILE A 73 22.26 7.79 -2.11
CA ILE A 73 23.13 8.81 -1.50
C ILE A 73 24.48 8.21 -1.11
N ALA A 74 24.50 7.05 -0.44
CA ALA A 74 25.74 6.42 0.03
C ALA A 74 26.67 6.02 -1.12
N GLN A 75 26.11 5.59 -2.26
CA GLN A 75 26.82 5.09 -3.43
C GLN A 75 26.77 6.07 -4.61
N TRP A 76 26.49 7.34 -4.35
CA TRP A 76 26.31 8.36 -5.39
C TRP A 76 27.47 8.44 -6.40
N PRO A 77 28.77 8.29 -6.04
CA PRO A 77 29.85 8.39 -7.03
C PRO A 77 29.79 7.25 -8.07
N ALA A 78 29.48 6.03 -7.62
CA ALA A 78 29.34 4.87 -8.48
C ALA A 78 28.12 4.99 -9.40
N ALA A 79 26.99 5.46 -8.85
CA ALA A 79 25.78 5.70 -9.64
C ALA A 79 25.98 6.80 -10.69
N VAL A 80 26.71 7.88 -10.36
CA VAL A 80 27.05 8.94 -11.33
C VAL A 80 27.92 8.39 -12.45
N ALA A 81 28.90 7.54 -12.16
CA ALA A 81 29.79 6.97 -13.18
C ALA A 81 29.05 6.15 -14.25
N VAL A 82 27.92 5.54 -13.91
CA VAL A 82 27.08 4.79 -14.87
C VAL A 82 26.37 5.71 -15.86
N VAL A 83 25.98 6.90 -15.43
CA VAL A 83 25.11 7.80 -16.22
C VAL A 83 25.86 8.99 -16.82
N ALA A 84 27.00 9.37 -16.25
CA ALA A 84 27.86 10.46 -16.70
C ALA A 84 28.26 10.37 -18.19
N PRO A 85 28.54 9.19 -18.76
CA PRO A 85 28.85 9.07 -20.18
C PRO A 85 27.74 9.56 -21.12
N VAL A 86 26.49 9.60 -20.64
CA VAL A 86 25.32 9.98 -21.45
C VAL A 86 24.79 11.36 -21.09
N LEU A 87 24.72 11.71 -19.80
CA LEU A 87 24.13 12.98 -19.34
C LEU A 87 25.16 14.07 -19.02
N GLY A 88 26.45 13.73 -18.90
CA GLY A 88 27.48 14.62 -18.39
C GLY A 88 27.42 14.78 -16.86
N ASP A 89 28.58 15.09 -16.26
CA ASP A 89 28.79 15.04 -14.81
C ASP A 89 27.79 15.85 -13.97
N GLY A 90 27.44 17.06 -14.42
CA GLY A 90 26.53 17.95 -13.68
C GLY A 90 25.11 17.39 -13.60
N LEU A 91 24.57 16.97 -14.75
CA LEU A 91 23.21 16.42 -14.83
C LEU A 91 23.13 15.03 -14.18
N SER A 92 24.18 14.21 -14.29
CA SER A 92 24.23 12.91 -13.62
C SER A 92 24.22 13.03 -12.09
N LYS A 93 24.98 13.97 -11.52
CA LYS A 93 24.93 14.23 -10.07
C LYS A 93 23.54 14.67 -9.63
N LEU A 94 22.93 15.59 -10.38
CA LEU A 94 21.58 16.07 -10.07
C LEU A 94 20.55 14.95 -10.16
N ALA A 95 20.62 14.10 -11.20
CA ALA A 95 19.70 12.98 -11.39
C ALA A 95 19.83 11.93 -10.28
N VAL A 96 21.06 11.55 -9.92
CA VAL A 96 21.33 10.55 -8.87
C VAL A 96 20.91 11.05 -7.49
N ILE A 97 21.37 12.24 -7.10
CA ILE A 97 21.06 12.80 -5.77
C ILE A 97 19.57 13.18 -5.71
N GLY A 98 19.03 13.79 -6.76
CA GLY A 98 17.61 14.16 -6.85
C GLY A 98 16.70 12.94 -6.80
N GLY A 99 17.02 11.88 -7.54
CA GLY A 99 16.30 10.60 -7.48
C GLY A 99 16.34 9.99 -6.07
N ALA A 100 17.50 9.95 -5.45
CA ALA A 100 17.65 9.42 -4.10
C ALA A 100 16.87 10.21 -3.03
N LEU A 101 16.80 11.54 -3.17
CA LEU A 101 15.97 12.39 -2.31
C LEU A 101 14.48 12.18 -2.54
N LEU A 102 14.06 12.01 -3.81
CA LEU A 102 12.68 11.66 -4.14
C LEU A 102 12.30 10.31 -3.55
N ASP A 103 13.19 9.32 -3.60
CA ASP A 103 12.95 8.00 -3.02
C ASP A 103 12.64 8.10 -1.52
N ILE A 104 13.47 8.82 -0.76
CA ILE A 104 13.27 9.06 0.67
C ILE A 104 11.95 9.82 0.91
N ALA A 105 11.67 10.86 0.12
CA ALA A 105 10.46 11.66 0.27
C ALA A 105 9.19 10.82 0.02
N ILE A 106 9.19 9.96 -0.99
CA ILE A 106 8.11 9.02 -1.28
C ILE A 106 7.94 8.05 -0.12
N GLY A 107 9.03 7.45 0.37
CA GLY A 107 9.00 6.53 1.50
C GLY A 107 8.41 7.14 2.77
N ILE A 108 8.77 8.39 3.10
CA ILE A 108 8.18 9.11 4.23
C ILE A 108 6.70 9.43 3.97
N ALA A 109 6.36 9.89 2.77
CA ALA A 109 4.98 10.24 2.40
C ALA A 109 4.03 9.04 2.43
N LEU A 110 4.53 7.82 2.18
CA LEU A 110 3.78 6.56 2.35
C LEU A 110 3.37 6.30 3.81
N LEU A 111 3.96 6.97 4.79
CA LEU A 111 3.56 6.85 6.20
C LEU A 111 2.54 7.92 6.62
N VAL A 112 2.22 8.86 5.74
CA VAL A 112 1.38 10.03 6.03
C VAL A 112 0.02 9.90 5.34
N ARG A 113 -1.03 9.57 6.12
CA ARG A 113 -2.38 9.24 5.61
C ARG A 113 -2.95 10.24 4.58
N PRO A 114 -2.88 11.58 4.75
CA PRO A 114 -3.42 12.55 3.79
C PRO A 114 -2.73 12.59 2.42
N VAL A 115 -1.50 12.10 2.30
CA VAL A 115 -0.72 12.12 1.06
C VAL A 115 -0.43 10.72 0.53
N PHE A 116 -0.82 9.67 1.27
CA PHE A 116 -0.53 8.28 0.96
C PHE A 116 -0.79 7.89 -0.50
N ARG A 117 -2.00 8.19 -1.00
CA ARG A 117 -2.37 7.88 -2.38
C ARG A 117 -1.48 8.62 -3.40
N ARG A 118 -1.17 9.90 -3.13
CA ARG A 118 -0.26 10.69 -3.97
C ARG A 118 1.16 10.12 -3.93
N ALA A 119 1.61 9.63 -2.78
CA ALA A 119 2.90 8.95 -2.64
C ALA A 119 2.95 7.65 -3.46
N CYS A 120 1.88 6.85 -3.46
CA CYS A 120 1.79 5.65 -4.31
C CYS A 120 1.83 6.01 -5.81
N LEU A 121 1.13 7.06 -6.24
CA LEU A 121 1.19 7.52 -7.63
C LEU A 121 2.59 8.06 -8.00
N ALA A 122 3.24 8.79 -7.09
CA ALA A 122 4.61 9.25 -7.28
C ALA A 122 5.59 8.06 -7.39
N ALA A 123 5.41 7.03 -6.55
CA ALA A 123 6.17 5.79 -6.61
C ALA A 123 6.04 5.09 -7.98
N ILE A 124 4.82 5.00 -8.53
CA ILE A 124 4.56 4.46 -9.87
C ILE A 124 5.28 5.31 -10.94
N ALA A 125 5.06 6.63 -10.91
CA ALA A 125 5.63 7.53 -11.91
C ALA A 125 7.16 7.48 -11.92
N LEU A 126 7.79 7.55 -10.75
CA LEU A 126 9.24 7.49 -10.62
C LEU A 126 9.80 6.12 -11.03
N SER A 127 9.12 5.03 -10.69
CA SER A 127 9.49 3.68 -11.12
C SER A 127 9.42 3.51 -12.64
N LEU A 128 8.41 4.10 -13.29
CA LEU A 128 8.28 4.08 -14.75
C LEU A 128 9.39 4.90 -15.42
N ILE A 129 9.69 6.09 -14.90
CA ILE A 129 10.81 6.91 -15.37
C ILE A 129 12.12 6.10 -15.25
N TYR A 130 12.38 5.51 -14.08
CA TYR A 130 13.55 4.67 -13.85
C TYR A 130 13.63 3.51 -14.85
N LEU A 131 12.51 2.81 -15.09
CA LEU A 131 12.48 1.66 -15.99
C LEU A 131 12.72 2.06 -17.46
N VAL A 132 12.10 3.16 -17.92
CA VAL A 132 12.30 3.69 -19.28
C VAL A 132 13.73 4.17 -19.47
N SER A 133 14.23 5.02 -18.56
CA SER A 133 15.60 5.53 -18.61
C SER A 133 16.61 4.39 -18.50
N GLY A 134 16.42 3.47 -17.57
CA GLY A 134 17.28 2.29 -17.39
C GLY A 134 17.28 1.36 -18.59
N THR A 135 16.14 1.17 -19.27
CA THR A 135 16.07 0.35 -20.50
C THR A 135 16.87 0.97 -21.64
N VAL A 136 16.86 2.30 -21.77
CA VAL A 136 17.62 3.01 -22.81
C VAL A 136 19.12 3.06 -22.48
N LEU A 137 19.46 3.39 -21.24
CA LEU A 137 20.86 3.63 -20.82
C LEU A 137 21.62 2.34 -20.51
N THR A 138 20.93 1.36 -19.96
CA THR A 138 21.52 0.11 -19.45
C THR A 138 20.66 -1.11 -19.84
N PRO A 139 20.41 -1.36 -21.14
CA PRO A 139 19.51 -2.41 -21.60
C PRO A 139 19.93 -3.82 -21.14
N HIS A 140 21.24 -4.04 -20.92
CA HIS A 140 21.78 -5.32 -20.45
C HIS A 140 21.24 -5.74 -19.07
N LEU A 141 20.75 -4.79 -18.24
CA LEU A 141 20.16 -5.09 -16.93
C LEU A 141 18.82 -5.86 -17.00
N TRP A 142 18.22 -5.99 -18.19
CA TRP A 142 17.12 -6.93 -18.42
C TRP A 142 17.55 -8.40 -18.36
N ALA A 143 18.78 -8.69 -18.77
CA ALA A 143 19.36 -10.04 -18.77
C ALA A 143 20.17 -10.33 -17.50
N ASP A 144 20.29 -9.37 -16.59
CA ASP A 144 21.02 -9.53 -15.34
C ASP A 144 20.33 -10.58 -14.45
N PRO A 145 21.08 -11.55 -13.87
CA PRO A 145 20.51 -12.65 -13.09
C PRO A 145 19.80 -12.19 -11.81
N LEU A 146 20.15 -11.01 -11.27
CA LEU A 146 19.47 -10.42 -10.13
C LEU A 146 18.17 -9.70 -10.53
N GLY A 147 17.90 -9.56 -11.83
CA GLY A 147 16.65 -9.06 -12.41
C GLY A 147 16.20 -7.70 -11.86
N PRO A 148 17.07 -6.67 -11.80
CA PRO A 148 16.73 -5.38 -11.20
C PRO A 148 15.50 -4.75 -11.85
N PHE A 149 15.37 -4.76 -13.19
CA PHE A 149 14.19 -4.21 -13.88
C PHE A 149 12.92 -5.04 -13.69
N VAL A 150 13.04 -6.36 -13.61
CA VAL A 150 11.89 -7.24 -13.31
C VAL A 150 11.33 -6.93 -11.92
N LYS A 151 12.20 -6.66 -10.94
CA LYS A 151 11.79 -6.27 -9.58
C LYS A 151 11.02 -4.94 -9.56
N VAL A 152 11.36 -3.99 -10.44
CA VAL A 152 10.62 -2.72 -10.55
C VAL A 152 9.16 -2.93 -10.97
N LEU A 153 8.87 -3.93 -11.81
CA LEU A 153 7.49 -4.27 -12.17
C LEU A 153 6.66 -4.71 -10.95
N ALA A 154 7.27 -5.47 -10.04
CA ALA A 154 6.63 -5.86 -8.79
C ALA A 154 6.39 -4.66 -7.85
N VAL A 155 7.35 -3.73 -7.79
CA VAL A 155 7.23 -2.46 -7.05
C VAL A 155 6.04 -1.64 -7.58
N ILE A 156 5.91 -1.52 -8.90
CA ILE A 156 4.78 -0.83 -9.54
C ILE A 156 3.46 -1.52 -9.21
N GLY A 157 3.39 -2.86 -9.32
CA GLY A 157 2.21 -3.64 -9.00
C GLY A 157 1.75 -3.45 -7.53
N LEU A 158 2.70 -3.45 -6.60
CA LEU A 158 2.42 -3.18 -5.18
C LEU A 158 1.91 -1.75 -4.98
N ALA A 159 2.51 -0.76 -5.62
CA ALA A 159 2.07 0.64 -5.53
C ALA A 159 0.64 0.82 -6.05
N ILE A 160 0.27 0.16 -7.16
CA ILE A 160 -1.09 0.17 -7.70
C ILE A 160 -2.07 -0.45 -6.70
N ALA A 161 -1.73 -1.63 -6.15
CA ALA A 161 -2.59 -2.31 -5.17
C ALA A 161 -2.80 -1.46 -3.91
N LEU A 162 -1.74 -0.85 -3.39
CA LEU A 162 -1.82 0.05 -2.24
C LEU A 162 -2.63 1.32 -2.54
N ALA A 163 -2.46 1.92 -3.72
CA ALA A 163 -3.23 3.09 -4.15
C ALA A 163 -4.73 2.78 -4.28
N ALA A 164 -5.08 1.59 -4.79
CA ALA A 164 -6.46 1.14 -4.93
C ALA A 164 -7.10 0.89 -3.55
N HIS A 165 -6.41 0.18 -2.65
CA HIS A 165 -6.91 -0.07 -1.28
C HIS A 165 -7.09 1.22 -0.46
N ALA A 166 -6.34 2.27 -0.78
CA ALA A 166 -6.47 3.56 -0.10
C ALA A 166 -7.75 4.34 -0.45
N GLU A 167 -8.47 4.00 -1.52
CA GLU A 167 -9.77 4.63 -1.87
C GLU A 167 -10.88 4.25 -0.88
N ASP A 168 -10.74 3.11 -0.20
CA ASP A 168 -11.78 2.53 0.65
C ASP A 168 -11.69 2.99 2.14
N ARG A 169 -10.82 3.95 2.48
CA ARG A 169 -10.53 4.40 3.88
C ARG A 169 -10.78 5.88 4.14
#